data_AF-A0A812YXX3-F1
#
_entry.id   AF-A0A812YXX3-F1
#
_cell.length_a   1.000
_cell.length_b   1.000
_cell.length_c   1.000
_cell.angle_alpha   90.00
_cell.angle_beta   90.00
_cell.angle_gamma   90.00
#
_symmetry.space_group_name_H-M   'P 1'
#
loop_
_entity.id
_entity.type
_entity.pdbx_description
1 polymer ?
#
loop_
_entity_poly.entity_id
_entity_poly.type
_entity_poly.pdbx_seq_one_letter_code
_entity_poly.pdbx_strand_id
1 'polypeptide(L)'
;MSLGPSEEAMSQLQLLRRLKLSICQGDGSFEERVSAAVAGLDDEKEKSPGGNSVAGLTVAIRSATQHWLGRDLHTPSRPLTEIRSVLEARQRLQAVRGPANHGGRGLLCQYSIQEAHDVWARLRSEYLEICASMPGCDVRRYAATVAARESKCAAQREREEALARRRALRRAEHQAQDRERKQLKQQRLLLRAEKAAAAAERRELRLFVQLERLLRRWRPYPTKATT
;
A
#
# COMPACT_ATOMS: atom_id res chain seq x y z
N MET A 1 29.77 -7.83 -41.53
CA MET A 1 29.54 -9.28 -41.42
C MET A 1 28.35 -9.46 -40.50
N SER A 2 27.28 -10.12 -40.97
CA SER A 2 26.11 -10.44 -40.12
C SER A 2 26.51 -11.55 -39.16
N LEU A 3 26.24 -11.40 -37.87
CA LEU A 3 26.42 -12.48 -36.90
C LEU A 3 25.41 -13.60 -37.20
N GLY A 4 25.72 -14.83 -36.80
CA GLY A 4 24.72 -15.90 -36.85
C GLY A 4 23.56 -15.63 -35.88
N PRO A 5 22.34 -16.13 -36.12
CA PRO A 5 21.17 -15.85 -35.27
C PRO A 5 21.34 -16.24 -33.80
N SER A 6 22.19 -17.25 -33.52
CA SER A 6 22.56 -17.65 -32.15
C SER A 6 23.48 -16.63 -31.47
N GLU A 7 24.44 -16.07 -32.21
CA GLU A 7 25.39 -15.07 -31.71
C GLU A 7 24.70 -13.74 -31.46
N GLU A 8 23.75 -13.34 -32.31
CA GLU A 8 22.92 -12.16 -32.13
C GLU A 8 22.04 -12.26 -30.87
N ALA A 9 21.39 -13.41 -30.65
CA ALA A 9 20.58 -13.64 -29.46
C ALA A 9 21.42 -13.60 -28.16
N MET A 10 22.61 -14.21 -28.17
CA MET A 10 23.53 -14.17 -27.03
C MET A 10 24.06 -12.76 -26.76
N SER A 11 24.38 -12.01 -27.80
CA SER A 11 24.74 -10.59 -27.73
C SER A 11 23.62 -9.75 -27.09
N GLN A 12 22.38 -9.91 -27.55
CA GLN A 12 21.22 -9.21 -26.98
C GLN A 12 20.96 -9.60 -25.52
N LEU A 13 21.11 -10.87 -25.16
CA LEU A 13 20.98 -11.33 -23.77
C LEU A 13 22.06 -10.73 -22.86
N GLN A 14 23.30 -10.63 -23.34
CA GLN A 14 24.38 -9.97 -22.60
C GLN A 14 24.08 -8.48 -22.41
N LEU A 15 23.57 -7.80 -23.44
CA LEU A 15 23.15 -6.41 -23.36
C LEU A 15 22.05 -6.21 -22.30
N LEU A 16 21.01 -7.05 -22.29
CA LEU A 16 19.94 -7.01 -21.29
C LEU A 16 20.46 -7.28 -19.87
N ARG A 17 21.42 -8.20 -19.71
CA ARG A 17 22.06 -8.46 -18.40
C ARG A 17 22.84 -7.24 -17.92
N ARG A 18 23.60 -6.58 -18.79
CA ARG A 18 24.35 -5.35 -18.46
C ARG A 18 23.40 -4.22 -18.05
N LEU A 19 22.34 -3.98 -18.84
CA LEU A 19 21.29 -3.01 -18.49
C LEU A 19 20.71 -3.29 -17.10
N LYS A 20 20.32 -4.54 -16.84
CA LYS A 20 19.76 -4.93 -15.55
C LYS A 20 20.74 -4.67 -14.40
N LEU A 21 22.01 -5.03 -14.57
CA LEU A 21 23.04 -4.80 -13.54
C LEU A 21 23.26 -3.31 -13.29
N SER A 22 23.41 -2.52 -14.35
CA SER A 22 23.57 -1.06 -14.26
C SER A 22 22.38 -0.39 -13.55
N ILE A 23 21.15 -0.77 -13.90
CA ILE A 23 19.95 -0.26 -13.22
C ILE A 23 19.95 -0.66 -11.74
N CYS A 24 20.31 -1.90 -11.41
CA CYS A 24 20.31 -2.39 -10.02
C CYS A 24 21.39 -1.75 -9.14
N GLN A 25 22.56 -1.46 -9.71
CA GLN A 25 23.74 -0.95 -9.00
C GLN A 25 23.87 0.57 -9.02
N GLY A 26 23.16 1.25 -9.91
CA GLY A 26 23.16 2.71 -9.98
C GLY A 26 22.55 3.37 -8.75
N ASP A 27 22.90 4.64 -8.55
CA ASP A 27 22.36 5.49 -7.49
C ASP A 27 21.18 6.34 -8.01
N GLY A 28 20.34 6.82 -7.08
CA GLY A 28 19.19 7.68 -7.39
C GLY A 28 17.86 6.95 -7.58
N SER A 29 16.89 7.66 -8.15
CA SER A 29 15.56 7.14 -8.45
C SER A 29 15.61 6.01 -9.49
N PHE A 30 14.53 5.23 -9.60
CA PHE A 30 14.48 4.16 -10.60
C PHE A 30 14.60 4.73 -12.03
N GLU A 31 13.95 5.85 -12.29
CA GLU A 31 13.92 6.52 -13.57
C GLU A 31 15.29 7.07 -13.96
N GLU A 32 16.00 7.72 -13.03
CA GLU A 32 17.38 8.18 -13.24
C GLU A 32 18.32 7.02 -13.57
N ARG A 33 18.22 5.91 -12.82
CA ARG A 33 19.04 4.71 -13.07
C ARG A 33 18.77 4.09 -14.43
N VAL A 34 17.51 4.03 -14.86
CA VAL A 34 17.14 3.52 -16.19
C VAL A 34 17.63 4.46 -17.29
N SER A 35 17.46 5.77 -17.14
CA SER A 35 17.96 6.75 -18.11
C SER A 35 19.49 6.71 -18.23
N ALA A 36 20.21 6.64 -17.11
CA ALA A 36 21.67 6.53 -17.10
C ALA A 36 22.15 5.22 -17.73
N ALA A 37 21.50 4.10 -17.41
CA ALA A 37 21.84 2.79 -17.98
C ALA A 37 21.64 2.74 -19.50
N VAL A 38 20.58 3.38 -20.02
CA VAL A 38 20.34 3.45 -21.47
C VAL A 38 21.33 4.40 -22.14
N ALA A 39 21.59 5.58 -21.57
CA ALA A 39 22.58 6.52 -22.11
C ALA A 39 23.99 5.90 -22.19
N GLY A 40 24.39 5.12 -21.18
CA GLY A 40 25.67 4.42 -21.19
C GLY A 40 25.81 3.39 -22.34
N LEU A 41 24.71 2.89 -22.90
CA LEU A 41 24.75 2.02 -24.08
C LEU A 41 25.01 2.80 -25.37
N ASP A 42 24.46 4.01 -25.47
CA ASP A 42 24.68 4.88 -26.63
C ASP A 42 26.15 5.33 -26.68
N ASP A 43 26.74 5.64 -25.53
CA ASP A 43 28.16 6.00 -25.40
C ASP A 43 29.12 4.83 -25.76
N GLU A 44 28.76 3.57 -25.44
CA GLU A 44 29.56 2.40 -25.84
C GLU A 44 29.46 2.10 -27.33
N LYS A 45 28.30 2.37 -27.95
CA LYS A 45 28.09 2.21 -29.39
C LYS A 45 28.96 3.16 -30.19
N GLU A 46 29.15 4.40 -29.72
CA GLU A 46 30.08 5.36 -30.33
C GLU A 46 31.54 4.92 -30.23
N LYS A 47 31.92 4.26 -29.12
CA LYS A 47 33.29 3.77 -28.88
C LYS A 47 33.60 2.43 -29.56
N SER A 48 32.59 1.66 -29.94
CA SER A 48 32.74 0.33 -30.55
C SER A 48 31.61 0.07 -31.56
N PRO A 49 31.73 0.54 -32.81
CA PRO A 49 30.65 0.47 -33.82
C PRO A 49 30.27 -0.97 -34.24
N GLY A 50 31.03 -1.99 -33.83
CA GLY A 50 30.69 -3.41 -34.02
C GLY A 50 29.99 -4.07 -32.83
N GLY A 51 29.80 -3.36 -31.71
CA GLY A 51 29.27 -3.90 -30.46
C GLY A 51 27.77 -3.67 -30.30
N ASN A 52 27.03 -4.76 -30.09
CA ASN A 52 25.66 -4.84 -29.53
C ASN A 52 24.73 -3.66 -29.87
N SER A 53 24.15 -3.69 -31.07
CA SER A 53 23.14 -2.70 -31.45
C SER A 53 21.90 -2.80 -30.55
N VAL A 54 21.49 -1.66 -29.99
CA VAL A 54 20.21 -1.50 -29.28
C VAL A 54 19.01 -1.64 -30.24
N ALA A 55 19.26 -1.63 -31.56
CA ALA A 55 18.24 -1.79 -32.57
C ALA A 55 17.49 -3.12 -32.38
N GLY A 56 16.16 -3.02 -32.24
CA GLY A 56 15.27 -4.16 -32.02
C GLY A 56 14.93 -4.42 -30.56
N LEU A 57 15.61 -3.80 -29.58
CA LEU A 57 15.15 -3.86 -28.19
C LEU A 57 13.90 -3.00 -28.00
N THR A 58 12.90 -3.60 -27.37
CA THR A 58 11.66 -2.92 -27.02
C THR A 58 11.38 -2.99 -25.53
N VAL A 59 10.66 -2.00 -25.03
CA VAL A 59 10.28 -1.87 -23.62
C VAL A 59 8.77 -1.74 -23.54
N ALA A 60 8.19 -2.41 -22.55
CA ALA A 60 6.80 -2.29 -22.18
C ALA A 60 6.69 -2.15 -20.66
N ILE A 61 5.69 -1.41 -20.21
CA ILE A 61 5.40 -1.23 -18.80
C ILE A 61 4.37 -2.26 -18.40
N ARG A 62 4.55 -2.84 -17.22
CA ARG A 62 3.63 -3.80 -16.62
C ARG A 62 3.01 -3.21 -15.36
N SER A 63 1.68 -3.17 -15.31
CA SER A 63 0.90 -2.70 -14.17
C SER A 63 0.05 -3.83 -13.57
N ALA A 64 0.19 -4.03 -12.25
CA ALA A 64 -0.48 -5.09 -11.51
C ALA A 64 -2.00 -4.90 -11.48
N THR A 65 -2.73 -5.73 -12.24
CA THR A 65 -4.18 -5.59 -12.46
C THR A 65 -4.90 -6.95 -12.46
N GLN A 66 -4.29 -7.98 -11.86
CA GLN A 66 -4.80 -9.35 -11.90
C GLN A 66 -6.19 -9.49 -11.26
N HIS A 67 -6.55 -8.65 -10.29
CA HIS A 67 -7.89 -8.65 -9.71
C HIS A 67 -8.98 -8.25 -10.73
N TRP A 68 -8.65 -7.35 -11.66
CA TRP A 68 -9.59 -6.85 -12.67
C TRP A 68 -9.56 -7.68 -13.95
N LEU A 69 -8.36 -8.06 -14.41
CA LEU A 69 -8.15 -8.65 -15.73
C LEU A 69 -7.68 -10.11 -15.70
N GLY A 70 -7.46 -10.68 -14.50
CA GLY A 70 -6.87 -12.01 -14.32
C GLY A 70 -5.37 -12.09 -14.63
N ARG A 71 -4.78 -10.99 -15.10
CA ARG A 71 -3.37 -10.86 -15.48
C ARG A 71 -2.93 -9.40 -15.39
N ASP A 72 -1.64 -9.16 -15.59
CA ASP A 72 -1.11 -7.80 -15.62
C ASP A 72 -1.46 -7.07 -16.92
N LEU A 73 -1.57 -5.76 -16.79
CA LEU A 73 -1.79 -4.85 -17.90
C LEU A 73 -0.42 -4.49 -18.46
N HIS A 74 -0.26 -4.69 -19.77
CA HIS A 74 0.96 -4.35 -20.48
C HIS A 74 0.66 -3.19 -21.42
N THR A 75 1.48 -2.15 -21.37
CA THR A 75 1.51 -1.16 -22.44
C THR A 75 2.03 -1.80 -23.72
N PRO A 76 1.64 -1.29 -24.89
CA PRO A 76 2.27 -1.69 -26.15
C PRO A 76 3.78 -1.45 -26.08
N SER A 77 4.53 -2.35 -26.72
CA SER A 77 5.99 -2.30 -26.74
C SER A 77 6.46 -1.10 -27.56
N ARG A 78 7.38 -0.31 -27.01
CA ARG A 78 8.04 0.83 -27.66
C ARG A 78 9.52 0.53 -27.86
N PRO A 79 10.18 1.08 -28.90
CA PRO A 79 11.63 0.93 -29.05
C PRO A 79 12.36 1.53 -27.85
N LEU A 80 13.52 0.96 -27.47
CA LEU A 80 14.30 1.45 -26.32
C LEU A 80 14.74 2.91 -26.49
N THR A 81 14.86 3.40 -27.72
CA THR A 81 15.14 4.82 -28.04
C THR A 81 14.08 5.78 -27.49
N GLU A 82 12.85 5.31 -27.25
CA GLU A 82 11.76 6.09 -26.68
C GLU A 82 11.67 5.97 -25.15
N ILE A 83 12.75 5.56 -24.47
CA ILE A 83 12.73 5.26 -23.02
C ILE A 83 12.17 6.40 -22.17
N ARG A 84 12.41 7.67 -22.53
CA ARG A 84 11.87 8.83 -21.79
C ARG A 84 10.34 8.80 -21.75
N SER A 85 9.70 8.59 -22.90
CA SER A 85 8.23 8.49 -22.99
C SER A 85 7.69 7.26 -22.23
N VAL A 86 8.46 6.18 -22.17
CA VAL A 86 8.11 4.97 -21.42
C VAL A 86 8.21 5.24 -19.91
N LEU A 87 9.24 5.96 -19.45
CA LEU A 87 9.38 6.32 -18.05
C LEU A 87 8.27 7.29 -17.60
N GLU A 88 7.91 8.27 -18.43
CA GLU A 88 6.77 9.16 -18.18
C GLU A 88 5.46 8.38 -18.08
N ALA A 89 5.18 7.48 -19.03
CA ALA A 89 4.00 6.62 -18.99
C ALA A 89 4.00 5.72 -17.74
N ARG A 90 5.16 5.25 -17.29
CA ARG A 90 5.29 4.45 -16.07
C ARG A 90 4.96 5.30 -14.84
N GLN A 91 5.49 6.52 -14.75
CA GLN A 91 5.21 7.43 -13.65
C GLN A 91 3.71 7.75 -13.58
N ARG A 92 3.07 8.05 -14.71
CA ARG A 92 1.62 8.27 -14.81
C ARG A 92 0.81 7.09 -14.27
N LEU A 93 1.09 5.88 -14.75
CA LEU A 93 0.42 4.65 -14.27
C LEU A 93 0.69 4.38 -12.78
N GLN A 94 1.91 4.64 -12.32
CA GLN A 94 2.28 4.46 -10.92
C GLN A 94 1.62 5.48 -10.00
N ALA A 95 1.48 6.74 -10.43
CA ALA A 95 0.81 7.79 -9.68
C ALA A 95 -0.66 7.44 -9.42
N VAL A 96 -1.34 6.85 -10.42
CA VAL A 96 -2.74 6.41 -10.28
C VAL A 96 -2.87 5.16 -9.42
N ARG A 97 -2.04 4.14 -9.67
CA ARG A 97 -2.12 2.87 -8.94
C ARG A 97 -1.70 3.02 -7.47
N GLY A 98 -0.75 3.90 -7.19
CA GLY A 98 -0.08 3.98 -5.90
C GLY A 98 1.11 3.00 -5.77
N PRO A 99 1.55 2.71 -4.54
CA PRO A 99 2.79 1.98 -4.26
C PRO A 99 2.84 0.58 -4.91
N ALA A 100 4.05 0.04 -5.12
CA ALA A 100 4.25 -1.25 -5.79
C ALA A 100 3.48 -2.44 -5.19
N ASN A 101 3.22 -2.39 -3.88
CA ASN A 101 2.51 -3.43 -3.13
C ASN A 101 0.98 -3.35 -3.28
N HIS A 102 0.47 -2.33 -3.98
CA HIS A 102 -0.94 -2.09 -4.20
C HIS A 102 -1.31 -2.57 -5.61
N GLY A 103 -1.89 -3.77 -5.70
CA GLY A 103 -2.26 -4.39 -6.96
C GLY A 103 -2.49 -5.89 -6.86
N GLY A 104 -3.17 -6.46 -7.86
CA GLY A 104 -3.37 -7.91 -7.98
C GLY A 104 -4.20 -8.53 -6.85
N ARG A 105 -3.90 -9.80 -6.50
CA ARG A 105 -4.69 -10.58 -5.52
C ARG A 105 -4.70 -10.00 -4.09
N GLY A 106 -3.75 -9.12 -3.77
CA GLY A 106 -3.66 -8.45 -2.47
C GLY A 106 -4.38 -7.09 -2.39
N LEU A 107 -5.01 -6.64 -3.48
CA LEU A 107 -5.60 -5.30 -3.59
C LEU A 107 -6.61 -5.01 -2.46
N LEU A 108 -7.53 -5.94 -2.22
CA LEU A 108 -8.59 -5.81 -1.21
C LEU A 108 -8.08 -5.94 0.25
N CYS A 109 -6.79 -6.20 0.45
CA CYS A 109 -6.17 -6.10 1.77
C CYS A 109 -5.75 -4.67 2.11
N GLN A 110 -5.49 -3.84 1.09
CA GLN A 110 -5.00 -2.46 1.25
C GLN A 110 -6.10 -1.42 0.99
N TYR A 111 -6.99 -1.70 0.02
CA TYR A 111 -8.10 -0.82 -0.33
C TYR A 111 -9.43 -1.38 0.12
N SER A 112 -10.37 -0.48 0.44
CA SER A 112 -11.79 -0.79 0.38
C SER A 112 -12.19 -1.16 -1.04
N ILE A 113 -13.33 -1.86 -1.18
CA ILE A 113 -13.84 -2.26 -2.50
C ILE A 113 -14.09 -1.03 -3.37
N GLN A 114 -14.66 0.03 -2.80
CA GLN A 114 -14.93 1.27 -3.56
C GLN A 114 -13.64 1.92 -4.06
N GLU A 115 -12.64 2.09 -3.19
CA GLU A 115 -11.35 2.65 -3.59
C GLU A 115 -10.67 1.80 -4.66
N ALA A 116 -10.79 0.47 -4.57
CA ALA A 116 -10.26 -0.43 -5.60
C ALA A 116 -10.91 -0.20 -6.97
N HIS A 117 -12.24 0.00 -7.02
CA HIS A 117 -12.96 0.37 -8.25
C HIS A 117 -12.50 1.73 -8.78
N ASP A 118 -12.37 2.73 -7.91
CA ASP A 118 -11.98 4.09 -8.31
C ASP A 118 -10.54 4.14 -8.85
N VAL A 119 -9.62 3.41 -8.21
CA VAL A 119 -8.24 3.24 -8.70
C VAL A 119 -8.25 2.53 -10.04
N TRP A 120 -9.05 1.49 -10.22
CA TRP A 120 -9.16 0.78 -11.51
C TRP A 120 -9.70 1.65 -12.63
N ALA A 121 -10.78 2.39 -12.40
CA ALA A 121 -11.38 3.28 -13.39
C ALA A 121 -10.38 4.34 -13.88
N ARG A 122 -9.63 4.95 -12.94
CA ARG A 122 -8.56 5.88 -13.27
C ARG A 122 -7.42 5.19 -14.01
N LEU A 123 -6.96 4.03 -13.56
CA LEU A 123 -5.85 3.30 -14.18
C LEU A 123 -6.17 2.85 -15.60
N ARG A 124 -7.41 2.41 -15.83
CA ARG A 124 -7.92 2.04 -17.16
C ARG A 124 -7.95 3.25 -18.08
N SER A 125 -8.41 4.41 -17.60
CA SER A 125 -8.45 5.64 -18.38
C SER A 125 -7.03 6.09 -18.75
N GLU A 126 -6.13 6.15 -17.76
CA GLU A 126 -4.72 6.51 -17.93
C GLU A 126 -4.01 5.60 -18.94
N TYR A 127 -4.27 4.29 -18.84
CA TYR A 127 -3.74 3.31 -19.79
C TYR A 127 -4.19 3.57 -21.22
N LEU A 128 -5.47 3.88 -21.42
CA LEU A 128 -6.02 4.15 -22.76
C LEU A 128 -5.49 5.47 -23.31
N GLU A 129 -5.27 6.47 -22.47
CA GLU A 129 -4.60 7.71 -22.87
C GLU A 129 -3.14 7.49 -23.30
N ILE A 130 -2.38 6.70 -22.54
CA ILE A 130 -1.02 6.29 -22.90
C ILE A 130 -1.01 5.50 -24.21
N CYS A 131 -2.04 4.68 -24.45
CA CYS A 131 -2.20 3.99 -25.72
C CYS A 131 -2.49 4.98 -26.85
N ALA A 132 -3.39 5.93 -26.64
CA ALA A 132 -3.76 6.94 -27.61
C ALA A 132 -2.61 7.87 -28.00
N SER A 133 -1.67 8.10 -27.09
CA SER A 133 -0.49 8.94 -27.36
C SER A 133 0.55 8.26 -28.26
N MET A 134 0.40 6.97 -28.61
CA MET A 134 1.37 6.27 -29.45
C MET A 134 0.95 6.27 -30.92
N PRO A 135 1.87 6.59 -31.84
CA PRO A 135 1.64 6.47 -33.28
C PRO A 135 1.19 5.06 -33.67
N GLY A 136 0.12 4.97 -34.46
CA GLY A 136 -0.38 3.69 -35.00
C GLY A 136 -1.08 2.79 -33.99
N CYS A 137 -1.33 3.24 -32.75
CA CYS A 137 -2.02 2.43 -31.76
C CYS A 137 -3.54 2.42 -31.97
N ASP A 138 -4.12 1.23 -32.13
CA ASP A 138 -5.58 1.06 -32.18
C ASP A 138 -6.18 1.03 -30.76
N VAL A 139 -6.45 2.23 -30.24
CA VAL A 139 -7.03 2.43 -28.91
C VAL A 139 -8.36 1.69 -28.75
N ARG A 140 -9.18 1.61 -29.80
CA ARG A 140 -10.48 0.93 -29.76
C ARG A 140 -10.29 -0.56 -29.53
N ARG A 141 -9.33 -1.19 -30.21
CA ARG A 141 -8.98 -2.59 -29.99
C ARG A 141 -8.44 -2.84 -28.59
N TYR A 142 -7.59 -1.97 -28.07
CA TYR A 142 -7.09 -2.10 -26.68
C TYR A 142 -8.22 -1.94 -25.66
N ALA A 143 -9.10 -0.95 -25.82
CA ALA A 143 -10.26 -0.74 -24.96
C ALA A 143 -11.21 -1.95 -24.98
N ALA A 144 -11.51 -2.48 -26.17
CA ALA A 144 -12.33 -3.69 -26.31
C ALA A 144 -11.69 -4.90 -25.64
N THR A 145 -10.37 -5.07 -25.78
CA THR A 145 -9.61 -6.16 -25.15
C THR A 145 -9.64 -6.06 -23.62
N VAL A 146 -9.50 -4.86 -23.07
CA VAL A 146 -9.60 -4.60 -21.62
C VAL A 146 -11.02 -4.92 -21.13
N ALA A 147 -12.05 -4.39 -21.80
CA ALA A 147 -13.44 -4.62 -21.43
C ALA A 147 -13.84 -6.11 -21.48
N ALA A 148 -13.42 -6.83 -22.51
CA ALA A 148 -13.69 -8.27 -22.64
C ALA A 148 -13.07 -9.08 -21.50
N ARG A 149 -11.85 -8.72 -21.06
CA ARG A 149 -11.19 -9.38 -19.92
C ARG A 149 -11.84 -9.03 -18.60
N GLU A 150 -12.17 -7.77 -18.41
CA GLU A 150 -12.88 -7.30 -17.22
C GLU A 150 -14.21 -8.04 -17.05
N SER A 151 -14.95 -8.25 -18.15
CA SER A 151 -16.17 -9.07 -18.17
C SER A 151 -15.88 -10.53 -17.82
N LYS A 152 -14.82 -11.13 -18.40
CA LYS A 152 -14.45 -12.52 -18.11
C LYS A 152 -14.09 -12.74 -16.64
N CYS A 153 -13.52 -11.73 -15.98
CA CYS A 153 -13.13 -11.79 -14.58
C CYS A 153 -14.22 -11.32 -13.60
N ALA A 154 -15.36 -10.80 -14.09
CA ALA A 154 -16.39 -10.20 -13.25
C ALA A 154 -16.93 -11.16 -12.18
N ALA A 155 -17.32 -12.39 -12.55
CA ALA A 155 -17.85 -13.37 -11.61
C ALA A 155 -16.85 -13.79 -10.53
N GLN A 156 -15.56 -13.90 -10.88
CA GLN A 156 -14.51 -14.20 -9.89
C GLN A 156 -14.32 -13.01 -8.95
N ARG A 157 -14.27 -11.79 -9.50
CA ARG A 157 -14.12 -10.56 -8.73
C ARG A 157 -15.27 -10.39 -7.73
N GLU A 158 -16.51 -10.59 -8.15
CA GLU A 158 -17.69 -10.54 -7.25
C GLU A 158 -17.57 -11.53 -6.08
N ARG A 159 -17.05 -12.73 -6.32
CA ARG A 159 -16.79 -13.72 -5.25
C ARG A 159 -15.71 -13.24 -4.29
N GLU A 160 -14.62 -12.68 -4.81
CA GLU A 160 -13.52 -12.13 -3.99
C GLU A 160 -13.99 -10.94 -3.14
N GLU A 161 -14.78 -10.04 -3.73
CA GLU A 161 -15.39 -8.91 -3.05
C GLU A 161 -16.37 -9.36 -1.96
N ALA A 162 -17.23 -10.35 -2.23
CA ALA A 162 -18.14 -10.90 -1.25
C ALA A 162 -17.39 -11.50 -0.05
N LEU A 163 -16.28 -12.21 -0.30
CA LEU A 163 -15.40 -12.71 0.75
C LEU A 163 -14.74 -11.57 1.54
N ALA A 164 -14.29 -10.51 0.87
CA ALA A 164 -13.72 -9.34 1.52
C ALA A 164 -14.75 -8.64 2.42
N ARG A 165 -16.00 -8.46 1.97
CA ARG A 165 -17.11 -7.91 2.79
C ARG A 165 -17.36 -8.76 4.02
N ARG A 166 -17.44 -10.09 3.87
CA ARG A 166 -17.60 -11.01 5.02
C ARG A 166 -16.46 -10.89 6.03
N ARG A 167 -15.21 -10.79 5.56
CA ARG A 167 -14.04 -10.58 6.44
C ARG A 167 -14.07 -9.23 7.14
N ALA A 168 -14.53 -8.18 6.46
CA ALA A 168 -14.67 -6.86 7.06
C ALA A 168 -15.73 -6.85 8.17
N LEU A 169 -16.90 -7.48 7.94
CA LEU A 169 -17.95 -7.61 8.95
C LEU A 169 -17.46 -8.34 10.20
N ARG A 170 -16.83 -9.51 10.05
CA ARG A 170 -16.28 -10.26 11.20
C ARG A 170 -15.25 -9.45 11.99
N ARG A 171 -14.40 -8.68 11.30
CA ARG A 171 -13.42 -7.79 11.96
C ARG A 171 -14.13 -6.68 12.73
N ALA A 172 -15.17 -6.07 12.15
CA ALA A 172 -15.95 -5.03 12.80
C ALA A 172 -16.70 -5.57 14.04
N GLU A 173 -17.31 -6.76 13.95
CA GLU A 173 -17.97 -7.45 15.07
C GLU A 173 -16.98 -7.73 16.21
N HIS A 174 -15.82 -8.29 15.90
CA HIS A 174 -14.79 -8.55 16.91
C HIS A 174 -14.31 -7.25 17.59
N GLN A 175 -14.07 -6.20 16.80
CA GLN A 175 -13.68 -4.90 17.35
C GLN A 175 -14.77 -4.28 18.23
N ALA A 176 -16.04 -4.44 17.87
CA ALA A 176 -17.18 -3.97 18.66
C ALA A 176 -17.24 -4.72 20.00
N GLN A 177 -17.13 -6.05 19.98
CA GLN A 177 -17.10 -6.87 21.20
C GLN A 177 -15.93 -6.51 22.12
N ASP A 178 -14.74 -6.27 21.55
CA ASP A 178 -13.58 -5.84 22.33
C ASP A 178 -13.77 -4.47 22.99
N ARG A 179 -14.40 -3.53 22.26
CA ARG A 179 -14.74 -2.21 22.81
C ARG A 179 -15.74 -2.33 23.95
N GLU A 180 -16.79 -3.12 23.79
CA GLU A 180 -17.79 -3.37 24.82
C GLU A 180 -17.18 -4.02 26.07
N ARG A 181 -16.33 -5.04 25.89
CA ARG A 181 -15.59 -5.68 27.00
C ARG A 181 -14.71 -4.68 27.75
N LYS A 182 -14.02 -3.79 27.04
CA LYS A 182 -13.20 -2.73 27.65
C LYS A 182 -14.06 -1.74 28.43
N GLN A 183 -15.19 -1.32 27.88
CA GLN A 183 -16.14 -0.42 28.54
C GLN A 183 -16.73 -1.05 29.81
N LEU A 184 -17.19 -2.30 29.75
CA LEU A 184 -17.69 -3.03 30.93
C LEU A 184 -16.61 -3.19 32.00
N LYS A 185 -15.37 -3.46 31.62
CA LYS A 185 -14.24 -3.52 32.56
C LYS A 185 -14.00 -2.16 33.23
N GLN A 186 -14.03 -1.07 32.47
CA GLN A 186 -13.89 0.29 33.00
C GLN A 186 -15.02 0.63 33.97
N GLN A 187 -16.28 0.37 33.61
CA GLN A 187 -17.43 0.59 34.50
C GLN A 187 -17.30 -0.19 35.81
N ARG A 188 -16.87 -1.46 35.76
CA ARG A 188 -16.63 -2.27 36.96
C ARG A 188 -15.53 -1.70 37.85
N LEU A 189 -14.48 -1.12 37.26
CA LEU A 189 -13.41 -0.48 38.02
C LEU A 189 -13.90 0.81 38.69
N LEU A 190 -14.69 1.64 37.98
CA LEU A 190 -15.30 2.84 38.56
C LEU A 190 -16.22 2.51 39.74
N LEU A 191 -17.12 1.54 39.57
CA LEU A 191 -18.00 1.10 40.66
C LEU A 191 -17.24 0.55 41.87
N ARG A 192 -16.10 -0.11 41.65
CA ARG A 192 -15.23 -0.58 42.76
C ARG A 192 -14.55 0.60 43.45
N ALA A 193 -14.07 1.59 42.70
CA ALA A 193 -13.47 2.80 43.24
C ALA A 193 -14.47 3.61 44.07
N GLU A 194 -15.69 3.81 43.56
CA GLU A 194 -16.79 4.47 44.29
C GLU A 194 -17.13 3.75 45.59
N LYS A 195 -17.25 2.41 45.55
CA LYS A 195 -17.48 1.61 46.76
C LYS A 195 -16.34 1.72 47.77
N ALA A 196 -15.10 1.76 47.30
CA ALA A 196 -13.93 1.93 48.15
C ALA A 196 -13.90 3.33 48.80
N ALA A 197 -14.20 4.38 48.03
CA ALA A 197 -14.31 5.76 48.53
C ALA A 197 -15.41 5.89 49.59
N ALA A 198 -16.63 5.41 49.30
CA ALA A 198 -17.73 5.43 50.27
C ALA A 198 -17.42 4.61 51.54
N ALA A 199 -16.67 3.50 51.42
CA ALA A 199 -16.22 2.74 52.57
C ALA A 199 -15.17 3.49 53.40
N ALA A 200 -14.27 4.24 52.76
CA ALA A 200 -13.29 5.10 53.43
C ALA A 200 -13.98 6.23 54.19
N GLU A 201 -14.90 6.96 53.55
CA GLU A 201 -15.69 8.02 54.19
C GLU A 201 -16.44 7.50 55.43
N ARG A 202 -17.08 6.33 55.33
CA ARG A 202 -17.76 5.70 56.48
C ARG A 202 -16.81 5.30 57.61
N ARG A 203 -15.55 4.99 57.31
CA ARG A 203 -14.53 4.71 58.33
C ARG A 203 -14.07 6.00 58.99
N GLU A 204 -13.83 7.04 58.22
CA GLU A 204 -13.46 8.38 58.73
C GLU A 204 -14.55 8.95 59.63
N LEU A 205 -15.82 8.91 59.20
CA LEU A 205 -16.96 9.35 60.03
C LEU A 205 -17.03 8.57 61.35
N ARG A 206 -16.80 7.26 61.33
CA ARG A 206 -16.75 6.45 62.56
C ARG A 206 -15.61 6.87 63.48
N LEU A 207 -14.42 7.10 62.94
CA LEU A 207 -13.27 7.58 63.70
C LEU A 207 -13.54 8.96 64.30
N PHE A 208 -14.16 9.86 63.54
CA PHE A 208 -14.53 11.19 64.00
C PHE A 208 -15.52 11.12 65.18
N VAL A 209 -16.58 10.33 65.06
CA VAL A 209 -17.56 10.13 66.16
C VAL A 209 -16.88 9.51 67.40
N GLN A 210 -15.93 8.59 67.22
CA GLN A 210 -15.15 8.03 68.34
C GLN A 210 -14.27 9.09 69.01
N LEU A 211 -13.58 9.91 68.23
CA LEU A 211 -12.78 11.03 68.74
C LEU A 211 -13.64 12.04 69.49
N GLU A 212 -14.80 12.43 68.96
CA GLU A 212 -15.75 13.31 69.67
C GLU A 212 -16.17 12.72 71.03
N ARG A 213 -16.47 11.42 71.09
CA ARG A 213 -16.80 10.75 72.35
C ARG A 213 -15.64 10.77 73.34
N LEU A 214 -14.42 10.55 72.87
CA LEU A 214 -13.21 10.61 73.69
C LEU A 214 -12.99 12.04 74.21
N LEU A 215 -13.08 13.05 73.34
CA LEU A 215 -12.96 14.46 73.72
C LEU A 215 -14.02 14.88 74.74
N ARG A 216 -15.27 14.43 74.59
CA ARG A 216 -16.34 14.69 75.58
C ARG A 216 -16.07 14.02 76.94
N ARG A 217 -15.44 12.84 76.93
CA ARG A 217 -15.00 12.16 78.16
C ARG A 217 -13.76 12.80 78.78
N TRP A 218 -12.94 13.46 77.97
CA TRP A 218 -11.75 14.14 78.41
C TRP A 218 -12.13 15.47 79.08
N ARG A 219 -12.32 15.44 80.40
CA ARG A 219 -12.32 16.68 81.18
C ARG A 219 -10.87 17.16 81.29
N PRO A 220 -10.56 18.42 80.98
CA PRO A 220 -9.25 18.96 81.30
C PRO A 220 -9.07 18.85 82.81
N TYR A 221 -7.96 18.24 83.23
CA TYR A 221 -7.54 18.31 84.63
C TYR A 221 -7.45 19.79 85.01
N PRO A 222 -8.05 20.23 86.14
CA PRO A 222 -7.91 21.60 86.57
C PRO A 222 -6.41 21.87 86.75
N THR A 223 -5.87 22.76 85.91
CA THR A 223 -4.54 23.31 86.11
C THR A 223 -4.57 23.98 87.47
N LYS A 224 -3.90 23.37 88.46
CA LYS A 224 -3.65 24.04 89.73
C LYS A 224 -2.90 25.31 89.38
N ALA A 225 -3.51 26.47 89.64
CA ALA A 225 -2.84 27.75 89.52
C ALA A 225 -1.65 27.74 90.49
N THR A 226 -0.44 27.64 89.94
CA THR A 226 0.79 27.97 90.64
C THR A 226 0.86 29.48 90.78
N THR A 227 0.54 29.98 91.97
CA THR A 227 1.03 31.26 92.50
C THR A 227 2.48 31.12 92.94
#